data_AF-A0A932KQ41-F1
#
_entry.id   AF-A0A932KQ41-F1
#
_cell.length_a   1.000
_cell.length_b   1.000
_cell.length_c   1.000
_cell.angle_alpha   90.00
_cell.angle_beta   90.00
_cell.angle_gamma   90.00
#
_symmetry.space_group_name_H-M   'P 1'
#
loop_
_entity.id
_entity.type
_entity.pdbx_description
1 polymer ?
#
loop_
_entity_poly.entity_id
_entity_poly.type
_entity_poly.pdbx_seq_one_letter_code
_entity_poly.pdbx_strand_id
1 'polypeptide(L)'
;MSGVTRYVLRQDRQGVLWDLLLYVPTVVVLGLLGLKLGYGENPSVAYILFFMASFFFIAGANRILKTRLMWLPTSPVAIEISREQVRLELRNGERVQLVKDVRYYSDTQGKSIGLSGKDVLGQPRQFIFHRGQFQDAATFKEVREALTVYK
;
A
#
# COMPACT_ATOMS: atom_id res chain seq x y z
N MET A 1 -13.23 -5.94 28.31
CA MET A 1 -12.64 -4.67 27.84
C MET A 1 -12.92 -4.53 26.35
N SER A 2 -14.06 -3.94 26.02
CA SER A 2 -14.55 -3.65 24.66
C SER A 2 -14.11 -2.24 24.23
N GLY A 3 -12.80 -1.99 24.24
CA GLY A 3 -12.24 -0.72 23.78
C GLY A 3 -11.93 -0.80 22.28
N VAL A 4 -12.46 0.15 21.50
CA VAL A 4 -11.97 0.41 20.14
C VAL A 4 -10.69 1.20 20.26
N THR A 5 -9.56 0.66 19.79
CA THR A 5 -8.28 1.38 19.79
C THR A 5 -8.06 2.01 18.42
N ARG A 6 -7.83 3.33 18.38
CA ARG A 6 -7.59 4.10 17.17
C ARG A 6 -6.11 4.44 17.03
N TYR A 7 -5.56 4.17 15.86
CA TYR A 7 -4.19 4.48 15.49
C TYR A 7 -4.17 5.45 14.31
N VAL A 8 -3.56 6.62 14.49
CA VAL A 8 -3.38 7.60 13.42
C VAL A 8 -2.11 7.25 12.65
N LEU A 9 -2.23 7.19 11.33
CA LEU A 9 -1.15 6.85 10.43
C LEU A 9 -0.43 8.11 9.95
N ARG A 10 0.87 7.99 9.72
CA ARG A 10 1.72 9.03 9.14
C ARG A 10 2.36 8.56 7.84
N GLN A 11 2.95 9.50 7.13
CA GLN A 11 3.67 9.22 5.90
C GLN A 11 4.97 8.47 6.17
N ASP A 12 5.24 7.44 5.38
CA ASP A 12 6.48 6.66 5.45
C ASP A 12 7.55 7.24 4.52
N ARG A 13 8.20 8.33 4.95
CA ARG A 13 9.19 9.05 4.14
C ARG A 13 10.42 8.21 3.79
N GLN A 14 10.86 7.35 4.70
CA GLN A 14 11.99 6.45 4.43
C GLN A 14 11.60 5.39 3.39
N GLY A 15 10.38 4.84 3.49
CA GLY A 15 9.82 3.95 2.47
C GLY A 15 9.70 4.62 1.10
N VAL A 16 9.33 5.90 1.04
CA VAL A 16 9.32 6.69 -0.21
C VAL A 16 10.71 6.72 -0.85
N LEU A 17 11.77 6.98 -0.07
CA LEU A 17 13.12 7.04 -0.61
C LEU A 17 13.54 5.71 -1.25
N TRP A 18 13.25 4.60 -0.58
CA TRP A 18 13.52 3.26 -1.11
C TRP A 18 12.71 2.94 -2.37
N ASP A 19 11.43 3.29 -2.37
CA ASP A 19 10.59 3.08 -3.54
C ASP A 19 11.06 3.97 -4.71
N LEU A 20 11.45 5.24 -4.48
CA LEU A 20 12.01 6.12 -5.52
C LEU A 20 13.32 5.56 -6.11
N LEU A 21 14.23 5.11 -5.25
CA LEU A 21 15.52 4.54 -5.66
C LEU A 21 15.34 3.27 -6.50
N LEU A 22 14.27 2.51 -6.29
CA LEU A 22 13.95 1.34 -7.10
C LEU A 22 13.22 1.69 -8.40
N TYR A 23 12.11 2.42 -8.30
CA TYR A 23 11.21 2.63 -9.43
C TYR A 23 11.72 3.66 -10.43
N VAL A 24 12.33 4.76 -9.98
CA VAL A 24 12.75 5.84 -10.89
C VAL A 24 13.83 5.35 -11.87
N PRO A 25 14.96 4.74 -11.43
CA PRO A 25 15.96 4.25 -12.36
C PRO A 25 15.41 3.17 -13.29
N THR A 26 14.57 2.26 -12.76
CA THR A 26 13.96 1.18 -13.55
C THR A 26 13.11 1.74 -14.69
N VAL A 27 12.20 2.66 -14.39
CA VAL A 27 11.33 3.27 -15.41
C VAL A 27 12.14 4.08 -16.42
N VAL A 28 13.14 4.84 -15.97
CA VAL A 28 14.00 5.64 -16.86
C VAL A 28 14.79 4.74 -17.81
N VAL A 29 15.46 3.69 -17.31
CA VAL A 29 16.25 2.78 -18.14
C VAL A 29 15.36 2.05 -19.14
N LEU A 30 14.21 1.50 -18.70
CA LEU A 30 13.28 0.81 -19.59
C LEU A 30 12.73 1.76 -20.67
N GLY A 31 12.40 3.00 -20.31
CA GLY A 31 11.92 4.02 -21.25
C GLY A 31 12.99 4.43 -22.27
N LEU A 32 14.22 4.68 -21.82
CA LEU A 32 15.34 5.03 -22.70
C LEU A 32 15.71 3.90 -23.66
N LEU A 33 15.73 2.65 -23.17
CA LEU A 33 15.96 1.48 -24.02
C LEU A 33 14.79 1.26 -24.99
N GLY A 34 13.55 1.46 -24.54
CA GLY A 34 12.36 1.42 -25.40
C GLY A 34 12.44 2.44 -26.52
N LEU A 35 12.80 3.70 -26.23
CA LEU A 35 13.01 4.74 -27.23
C LEU A 35 14.12 4.35 -28.20
N LYS A 36 15.29 3.94 -27.69
CA LYS A 36 16.44 3.57 -28.51
C LYS A 36 16.12 2.44 -29.49
N LEU A 37 15.41 1.40 -29.05
CA LEU A 37 15.05 0.25 -29.89
C LEU A 37 13.85 0.53 -30.79
N GLY A 38 12.96 1.43 -30.39
CA GLY A 38 11.77 1.81 -31.15
C GLY A 38 12.09 2.66 -32.38
N TYR A 39 13.06 3.56 -32.27
CA TYR A 39 13.61 4.30 -33.41
C TYR A 39 14.73 3.54 -34.15
N GLY A 40 15.02 2.31 -33.73
CA GLY A 40 16.09 1.46 -34.27
C GLY A 40 15.58 0.18 -34.92
N GLU A 41 16.37 -0.89 -34.79
CA GLU A 41 16.22 -2.11 -35.59
C GLU A 41 15.10 -3.06 -35.14
N ASN A 42 14.54 -2.92 -33.92
CA ASN A 42 13.61 -3.89 -33.37
C ASN A 42 12.41 -3.25 -32.64
N PRO A 43 11.40 -2.77 -33.39
CA PRO A 43 10.22 -2.11 -32.83
C PRO A 43 9.38 -3.02 -31.94
N SER A 44 9.39 -4.34 -32.18
CA SER A 44 8.66 -5.31 -31.34
C SER A 44 9.15 -5.33 -29.89
N VAL A 45 10.47 -5.28 -29.68
CA VAL A 45 11.06 -5.23 -28.33
C VAL A 45 10.78 -3.89 -27.66
N ALA A 46 10.74 -2.80 -28.43
CA ALA A 46 10.42 -1.48 -27.90
C ALA A 46 9.03 -1.44 -27.25
N TYR A 47 8.01 -2.04 -27.89
CA TYR A 47 6.66 -2.11 -27.31
C TYR A 47 6.64 -2.80 -25.95
N ILE A 48 7.38 -3.91 -25.80
CA ILE A 48 7.48 -4.64 -24.54
C ILE A 48 8.15 -3.77 -23.47
N LEU A 49 9.24 -3.09 -23.82
CA LEU A 49 9.95 -2.22 -22.88
C LEU A 49 9.11 -1.03 -22.44
N PHE A 50 8.36 -0.40 -23.35
CA PHE A 50 7.43 0.67 -23.00
C PHE A 50 6.27 0.17 -22.14
N PHE A 51 5.73 -1.00 -22.45
CA PHE A 51 4.71 -1.64 -21.63
C PHE A 51 5.24 -1.88 -20.20
N MET A 52 6.44 -2.45 -20.07
CA MET A 52 7.08 -2.66 -18.77
C MET A 52 7.34 -1.34 -18.04
N ALA A 53 7.89 -0.33 -18.71
CA ALA A 53 8.14 0.99 -18.13
C ALA A 53 6.84 1.60 -17.59
N SER A 54 5.75 1.54 -18.37
CA SER A 54 4.42 2.03 -17.98
C SER A 54 3.85 1.25 -16.79
N PHE A 55 4.00 -0.08 -16.80
CA PHE A 55 3.56 -0.93 -15.70
C PHE A 55 4.30 -0.60 -14.39
N PHE A 56 5.63 -0.53 -14.43
CA PHE A 56 6.45 -0.16 -13.27
C PHE A 56 6.17 1.27 -12.81
N PHE A 57 5.92 2.20 -13.73
CA PHE A 57 5.53 3.56 -13.41
C PHE A 57 4.20 3.59 -12.63
N ILE A 58 3.15 2.93 -13.13
CA ILE A 58 1.84 2.89 -12.46
C ILE A 58 1.94 2.19 -11.10
N ALA A 59 2.62 1.05 -11.03
CA ALA A 59 2.81 0.31 -9.79
C ALA A 59 3.60 1.13 -8.75
N GLY A 60 4.70 1.75 -9.16
CA GLY A 60 5.53 2.62 -8.32
C GLY A 60 4.80 3.87 -7.87
N ALA A 61 4.10 4.56 -8.79
CA ALA A 61 3.30 5.74 -8.49
C ALA A 61 2.19 5.41 -7.48
N ASN A 62 1.46 4.32 -7.67
CA ASN A 62 0.41 3.92 -6.73
C ASN A 62 0.99 3.58 -5.35
N ARG A 63 2.12 2.85 -5.28
CA ARG A 63 2.80 2.56 -4.00
C ARG A 63 3.27 3.84 -3.30
N ILE A 64 3.95 4.73 -4.01
CA ILE A 64 4.48 5.96 -3.44
C ILE A 64 3.33 6.91 -3.01
N LEU A 65 2.39 7.19 -3.91
CA LEU A 65 1.34 8.19 -3.68
C LEU A 65 0.21 7.68 -2.78
N LYS A 66 -0.23 6.42 -2.93
CA LYS A 66 -1.35 5.86 -2.16
C LYS A 66 -0.88 5.29 -0.82
N THR A 67 0.13 4.43 -0.82
CA THR A 67 0.48 3.68 0.39
C THR A 67 1.50 4.42 1.24
N ARG A 68 2.56 5.00 0.67
CA ARG A 68 3.61 5.67 1.47
C ARG A 68 3.27 7.09 1.89
N LEU A 69 2.95 7.94 0.91
CA LEU A 69 2.65 9.36 1.13
C LEU A 69 1.19 9.61 1.51
N MET A 70 0.32 8.63 1.25
CA MET A 70 -1.10 8.70 1.56
C MET A 70 -1.74 9.98 1.00
N TRP A 71 -1.39 10.39 -0.22
CA TRP A 71 -1.88 11.61 -0.85
C TRP A 71 -3.22 11.40 -1.56
N LEU A 72 -3.49 10.19 -2.04
CA LEU A 72 -4.72 9.89 -2.74
C LEU A 72 -5.94 9.95 -1.78
N PRO A 73 -7.12 10.38 -2.25
CA PRO A 73 -8.32 10.50 -1.42
C PRO A 73 -8.69 9.21 -0.68
N THR A 74 -8.44 8.07 -1.33
CA THR A 74 -8.76 6.72 -0.80
C THR A 74 -7.62 6.11 0.02
N SER A 75 -6.60 6.88 0.38
CA SER A 75 -5.51 6.41 1.23
C SER A 75 -5.98 6.35 2.68
N PRO A 76 -5.76 5.24 3.40
CA PRO A 76 -6.13 5.16 4.82
C PRO A 76 -5.22 6.08 5.63
N VAL A 77 -5.80 6.89 6.53
CA VAL A 77 -5.12 7.83 7.43
C VAL A 77 -5.25 7.44 8.90
N ALA A 78 -6.20 6.56 9.24
CA ALA A 78 -6.30 5.95 10.56
C ALA A 78 -6.88 4.55 10.48
N ILE A 79 -6.52 3.71 11.45
CA ILE A 79 -7.08 2.37 11.64
C ILE A 79 -7.66 2.25 13.06
N GLU A 80 -8.88 1.78 13.15
CA GLU A 80 -9.61 1.47 14.38
C GLU A 80 -9.79 -0.04 14.45
N ILE A 81 -9.30 -0.63 15.54
CA ILE A 81 -9.32 -2.07 15.73
C ILE A 81 -10.18 -2.39 16.96
N SER A 82 -11.04 -3.38 16.81
CA SER A 82 -11.81 -3.98 17.88
C SER A 82 -11.79 -5.51 17.73
N ARG A 83 -12.43 -6.24 18.64
CA ARG A 83 -12.52 -7.72 18.52
C ARG A 83 -13.40 -8.18 17.37
N GLU A 84 -14.39 -7.37 16.96
CA GLU A 84 -15.44 -7.79 16.02
C GLU A 84 -15.28 -7.13 14.64
N GLN A 85 -14.69 -5.94 14.59
CA GLN A 85 -14.59 -5.14 13.37
C GLN A 85 -13.27 -4.38 13.27
N VAL A 86 -12.82 -4.19 12.04
CA VAL A 86 -11.75 -3.24 11.69
C VAL A 86 -12.33 -2.12 10.85
N ARG A 87 -12.10 -0.88 11.26
CA ARG A 87 -12.55 0.30 10.54
C ARG A 87 -11.34 1.15 10.13
N LEU A 88 -11.43 1.74 8.97
CA LEU A 88 -10.41 2.59 8.39
C LEU A 88 -11.01 3.95 8.08
N GLU A 89 -10.30 5.00 8.42
CA GLU A 89 -10.60 6.35 7.96
C GLU A 89 -9.70 6.66 6.76
N LEU A 90 -10.30 7.12 5.68
CA LEU A 90 -9.60 7.50 4.45
C LEU A 90 -9.32 9.01 4.46
N ARG A 91 -8.38 9.44 3.62
CA ARG A 91 -7.96 10.85 3.54
C ARG A 91 -9.08 11.82 3.15
N ASN A 92 -10.05 11.37 2.38
CA ASN A 92 -11.26 12.14 2.04
C ASN A 92 -12.28 12.23 3.20
N GLY A 93 -11.99 11.65 4.37
CA GLY A 93 -12.90 11.58 5.52
C GLY A 93 -13.88 10.42 5.48
N GLU A 94 -13.91 9.63 4.41
CA GLU A 94 -14.74 8.43 4.30
C GLU A 94 -14.28 7.37 5.30
N ARG A 95 -15.23 6.62 5.87
CA ARG A 95 -14.95 5.51 6.77
C ARG A 95 -15.32 4.19 6.12
N VAL A 96 -14.33 3.33 5.93
CA VAL A 96 -14.53 1.97 5.41
C VAL A 96 -14.49 1.00 6.57
N GLN A 97 -15.57 0.26 6.75
CA GLN A 97 -15.66 -0.79 7.77
C GLN A 97 -15.60 -2.16 7.11
N LEU A 98 -14.65 -2.99 7.52
CA LEU A 98 -14.58 -4.38 7.09
C LEU A 98 -15.42 -5.23 8.03
N VAL A 99 -16.44 -5.91 7.47
CA VAL A 99 -17.46 -6.63 8.24
C VAL A 99 -17.51 -8.13 7.96
N LYS A 100 -16.95 -8.57 6.83
CA LYS A 100 -16.96 -9.98 6.41
C LYS A 100 -15.64 -10.37 5.79
N ASP A 101 -15.28 -11.65 5.91
CA ASP A 101 -14.07 -12.24 5.33
C ASP A 101 -12.78 -11.46 5.67
N VAL A 102 -12.71 -10.90 6.88
CA VAL A 102 -11.55 -10.10 7.32
C VAL A 102 -10.36 -11.04 7.50
N ARG A 103 -9.29 -10.80 6.74
CA ARG A 103 -8.05 -11.57 6.79
C ARG A 103 -6.88 -10.66 7.03
N TYR A 104 -6.04 -11.05 7.98
CA TYR A 104 -4.79 -10.41 8.31
C TYR A 104 -3.60 -11.17 7.69
N TYR A 105 -2.70 -10.42 7.06
CA TYR A 105 -1.47 -10.94 6.48
C TYR A 105 -0.27 -10.25 7.14
N SER A 106 0.61 -11.04 7.75
CA SER A 106 1.89 -10.54 8.26
C SER A 106 2.99 -10.77 7.22
N ASP A 107 3.76 -9.73 6.91
CA ASP A 107 5.00 -9.89 6.14
C ASP A 107 6.02 -10.72 6.93
N THR A 108 6.75 -11.61 6.23
CA THR A 108 7.79 -12.47 6.83
C THR A 108 8.97 -11.65 7.35
N GLN A 109 9.28 -10.52 6.72
CA GLN A 109 10.32 -9.58 7.20
C GLN A 109 9.79 -8.60 8.26
N GLY A 110 8.48 -8.63 8.56
CA GLY A 110 7.86 -7.75 9.54
C GLY A 110 7.93 -6.25 9.17
N LYS A 111 8.05 -5.91 7.89
CA LYS A 111 8.11 -4.52 7.42
C LYS A 111 6.73 -3.96 7.05
N SER A 112 5.77 -4.84 6.82
CA SER A 112 4.41 -4.47 6.47
C SER A 112 3.37 -5.46 7.00
N ILE A 113 2.12 -5.02 6.97
CA ILE A 113 0.94 -5.83 7.20
C ILE A 113 -0.06 -5.61 6.07
N GLY A 114 -0.76 -6.67 5.70
CA GLY A 114 -1.90 -6.63 4.78
C GLY A 114 -3.19 -6.89 5.54
N LEU A 115 -4.25 -6.20 5.14
CA LEU A 115 -5.59 -6.43 5.61
C LEU A 115 -6.51 -6.51 4.40
N SER A 116 -7.32 -7.55 4.31
CA SER A 116 -8.38 -7.64 3.30
C SER A 116 -9.71 -8.00 3.95
N GLY A 117 -10.80 -7.62 3.33
CA GLY A 117 -12.14 -8.03 3.75
C GLY A 117 -13.19 -7.42 2.84
N LYS A 118 -14.46 -7.71 3.11
CA LYS A 118 -15.59 -7.06 2.45
C LYS A 118 -16.15 -5.95 3.32
N ASP A 119 -16.49 -4.84 2.68
CA ASP A 119 -17.18 -3.74 3.35
C ASP A 119 -18.69 -4.03 3.55
N VAL A 120 -19.41 -3.08 4.12
CA VAL A 120 -20.86 -3.20 4.39
C VAL A 120 -21.67 -3.41 3.11
N LEU A 121 -21.19 -2.91 1.98
CA LEU A 121 -21.80 -3.09 0.65
C LEU A 121 -21.37 -4.42 -0.01
N GLY A 122 -20.55 -5.22 0.68
CA GLY A 122 -20.02 -6.47 0.16
C GLY A 122 -18.84 -6.30 -0.80
N GLN A 123 -18.33 -5.09 -1.00
CA GLN A 123 -17.22 -4.86 -1.92
C GLN A 123 -15.90 -5.32 -1.31
N PRO A 124 -15.05 -6.05 -2.07
CA PRO A 124 -13.74 -6.45 -1.59
C PRO A 124 -12.83 -5.22 -1.45
N ARG A 125 -12.18 -5.11 -0.29
CA ARG A 125 -11.24 -4.05 0.03
C ARG A 125 -9.94 -4.67 0.52
N GLN A 126 -8.82 -4.08 0.11
CA GLN A 126 -7.48 -4.48 0.53
C GLN A 126 -6.66 -3.25 0.87
N PHE A 127 -5.95 -3.34 1.99
CA PHE A 127 -5.08 -2.30 2.50
C PHE A 127 -3.75 -2.91 2.89
N ILE A 128 -2.68 -2.16 2.64
CA ILE A 128 -1.32 -2.53 3.03
C ILE A 128 -0.79 -1.37 3.86
N PHE A 129 -0.28 -1.70 5.03
CA PHE A 129 0.34 -0.75 5.94
C PHE A 129 1.80 -1.10 6.14
N HIS A 130 2.66 -0.10 6.06
CA HIS A 130 4.09 -0.23 6.29
C HIS A 130 4.44 0.21 7.70
N ARG A 131 5.46 -0.41 8.29
CA ARG A 131 5.93 -0.11 9.64
C ARG A 131 6.21 1.38 9.86
N GLY A 132 6.75 2.08 8.86
CA GLY A 132 7.05 3.52 8.93
C GLY A 132 5.82 4.42 9.08
N GLN A 133 4.62 3.91 8.79
CA GLN A 133 3.37 4.65 8.90
C GLN A 133 2.83 4.74 10.33
N PHE A 134 3.39 3.99 11.26
CA PHE A 134 3.01 4.03 12.67
C PHE A 134 3.94 4.96 13.44
N GLN A 135 3.47 5.49 14.57
CA GLN A 135 4.21 6.47 15.39
C GLN A 135 5.58 5.94 15.80
N ASP A 136 5.63 4.68 16.21
CA ASP A 136 6.84 3.96 16.57
C ASP A 136 6.71 2.46 16.32
N ALA A 137 7.80 1.72 16.61
CA ALA A 137 7.84 0.29 16.45
C ALA A 137 6.93 -0.46 17.44
N ALA A 138 6.68 0.13 18.62
CA ALA A 138 5.83 -0.46 19.65
C ALA A 138 4.36 -0.45 19.22
N THR A 139 3.89 0.68 18.71
CA THR A 139 2.54 0.84 18.13
C THR A 139 2.33 -0.13 16.96
N PHE A 140 3.33 -0.27 16.08
CA PHE A 140 3.24 -1.24 14.99
C PHE A 140 3.13 -2.68 15.50
N LYS A 141 3.89 -3.03 16.55
CA LYS A 141 3.82 -4.36 17.18
C LYS A 141 2.45 -4.59 17.83
N GLU A 142 1.93 -3.60 18.55
CA GLU A 142 0.59 -3.64 19.17
C GLU A 142 -0.50 -3.87 18.13
N VAL A 143 -0.47 -3.11 17.02
CA VAL A 143 -1.41 -3.28 15.90
C VAL A 143 -1.31 -4.68 15.29
N ARG A 144 -0.10 -5.21 15.12
CA ARG A 144 0.09 -6.58 14.62
C ARG A 144 -0.54 -7.61 15.54
N GLU A 145 -0.31 -7.49 16.84
CA GLU A 145 -0.87 -8.38 17.86
C GLU A 145 -2.39 -8.29 17.88
N ALA A 146 -2.95 -7.07 17.86
CA ALA A 146 -4.39 -6.85 17.81
C ALA A 146 -5.05 -7.48 16.56
N LEU A 147 -4.37 -7.49 15.42
CA LEU A 147 -4.89 -8.07 14.16
C LEU A 147 -4.71 -9.58 14.04
N THR A 148 -3.93 -10.23 14.92
CA THR A 148 -3.76 -11.69 14.86
C THR A 148 -5.06 -12.48 15.07
N VAL A 149 -6.07 -11.85 15.68
CA VAL A 149 -7.43 -12.42 15.82
C VAL A 149 -8.08 -12.70 14.45
N TYR A 150 -7.63 -12.02 13.39
CA TYR A 150 -8.14 -12.16 12.02
C TYR A 150 -7.22 -12.99 11.10
N LYS A 151 -6.26 -13.73 11.67
CA LYS A 151 -5.36 -14.59 10.90
C LYS A 151 -6.04 -15.88 10.46
#